data_AF-A0A7Y3ES81-F1
#
_entry.id   AF-A0A7Y3ES81-F1
#
_cell.length_a   1.000
_cell.length_b   1.000
_cell.length_c   1.000
_cell.angle_alpha   90.00
_cell.angle_beta   90.00
_cell.angle_gamma   90.00
#
_symmetry.space_group_name_H-M   'P 1'
#
loop_
_entity.id
_entity.type
_entity.pdbx_description
1 polymer ?
#
loop_
_entity_poly.entity_id
_entity_poly.type
_entity_poly.pdbx_seq_one_letter_code
_entity_poly.pdbx_strand_id
1 'polypeptide(L)'
;NAPFEFIVNHQEKDRKRFSEFKHRTFQYTDTLYFLEFLQWYYTQYESLEDAFVGHQDMKSTLSTFHNQFFHLENAPTRTRKHVSTPARNSSCKRLNMFLRWMVRSDGHGVDFGLWKKIPTSMLMIPLDVHVERVARQLGLLERKQRDWKAVEELTANLRKFDPADPVKYDFALYGMGVLGEL
;
A
#
# COMPACT_ATOMS: atom_id res chain seq x y z
N ASN A 1 -4.24 -14.21 -20.25
CA ASN A 1 -4.63 -13.19 -19.26
C ASN A 1 -3.91 -11.89 -19.56
N ALA A 2 -4.62 -10.79 -19.82
CA ALA A 2 -4.05 -9.48 -20.15
C ALA A 2 -4.75 -8.36 -19.32
N PRO A 3 -4.43 -8.24 -18.02
CA PRO A 3 -5.15 -7.34 -17.12
C PRO A 3 -4.95 -5.86 -17.45
N PHE A 4 -3.74 -5.45 -17.86
CA PHE A 4 -3.47 -4.07 -18.27
C PHE A 4 -4.32 -3.67 -19.48
N GLU A 5 -4.31 -4.51 -20.53
CA GLU A 5 -5.15 -4.30 -21.73
C GLU A 5 -6.64 -4.20 -21.39
N PHE A 6 -7.12 -5.01 -20.44
CA PHE A 6 -8.50 -4.90 -19.97
C PHE A 6 -8.76 -3.55 -19.29
N ILE A 7 -7.88 -3.12 -18.38
CA ILE A 7 -8.04 -1.84 -17.68
C ILE A 7 -8.11 -0.67 -18.66
N VAL A 8 -7.21 -0.61 -19.63
CA VAL A 8 -7.16 0.50 -20.59
C VAL A 8 -8.34 0.47 -21.56
N ASN A 9 -8.70 -0.71 -22.09
CA ASN A 9 -9.59 -0.81 -23.26
C ASN A 9 -11.04 -1.23 -22.94
N HIS A 10 -11.38 -1.58 -21.69
CA HIS A 10 -12.73 -2.05 -21.38
C HIS A 10 -13.80 -0.96 -21.63
N GLN A 11 -14.97 -1.40 -22.09
CA GLN A 11 -16.15 -0.54 -22.24
C GLN A 11 -17.13 -0.75 -21.09
N GLU A 12 -18.12 0.12 -20.96
CA GLU A 12 -19.15 0.01 -19.91
C GLU A 12 -19.84 -1.37 -19.93
N LYS A 13 -20.15 -1.90 -21.11
CA LYS A 13 -20.73 -3.25 -21.28
C LYS A 13 -19.86 -4.37 -20.69
N ASP A 14 -18.53 -4.21 -20.69
CA ASP A 14 -17.61 -5.19 -20.14
C ASP A 14 -17.65 -5.24 -18.62
N ARG A 15 -18.04 -4.12 -17.98
CA ARG A 15 -18.15 -4.01 -16.52
C ARG A 15 -19.31 -4.85 -15.96
N LYS A 16 -20.31 -5.18 -16.80
CA LYS A 16 -21.47 -6.00 -16.41
C LYS A 16 -21.08 -7.35 -15.81
N ARG A 17 -19.96 -7.95 -16.25
CA ARG A 17 -19.47 -9.24 -15.72
C ARG A 17 -19.10 -9.19 -14.23
N PHE A 18 -18.94 -8.00 -13.65
CA PHE A 18 -18.64 -7.81 -12.24
C PHE A 18 -19.88 -7.51 -11.38
N SER A 19 -21.09 -7.48 -11.96
CA SER A 19 -22.32 -7.07 -11.27
C SER A 19 -22.59 -7.84 -9.98
N GLU A 20 -22.18 -9.11 -9.95
CA GLU A 20 -22.35 -10.00 -8.79
C GLU A 20 -21.07 -10.13 -7.95
N PHE A 21 -19.98 -9.48 -8.34
CA PHE A 21 -18.69 -9.60 -7.64
C PHE A 21 -18.77 -9.03 -6.23
N LYS A 22 -18.48 -9.90 -5.25
CA LYS A 22 -18.38 -9.56 -3.84
C LYS A 22 -17.25 -10.38 -3.23
N HIS A 23 -16.37 -9.70 -2.48
CA HIS A 23 -15.36 -10.36 -1.68
C HIS A 23 -15.20 -9.64 -0.34
N ARG A 24 -15.64 -10.28 0.74
CA ARG A 24 -15.70 -9.70 2.09
C ARG A 24 -16.45 -8.36 2.08
N THR A 25 -15.75 -7.25 2.32
CA THR A 25 -16.33 -5.90 2.36
C THR A 25 -16.34 -5.19 1.01
N PHE A 26 -15.64 -5.74 0.00
CA PHE A 26 -15.53 -5.21 -1.36
C PHE A 26 -16.70 -5.72 -2.20
N GLN A 27 -17.37 -4.82 -2.91
CA GLN A 27 -18.59 -5.09 -3.66
C GLN A 27 -18.51 -4.50 -5.07
N TYR A 28 -19.55 -4.77 -5.87
CA TYR A 28 -19.66 -4.30 -7.24
C TYR A 28 -19.37 -2.80 -7.42
N THR A 29 -19.98 -1.92 -6.60
CA THR A 29 -19.73 -0.47 -6.65
C THR A 29 -18.26 -0.10 -6.48
N ASP A 30 -17.54 -0.80 -5.59
CA ASP A 30 -16.11 -0.57 -5.40
C ASP A 30 -15.31 -1.03 -6.62
N THR A 31 -15.73 -2.15 -7.22
CA THR A 31 -15.11 -2.70 -8.44
C THR A 31 -15.24 -1.73 -9.60
N LEU A 32 -16.46 -1.21 -9.85
CA LEU A 32 -16.71 -0.24 -10.91
C LEU A 32 -15.83 1.00 -10.77
N TYR A 33 -15.75 1.54 -9.56
CA TYR A 33 -14.95 2.73 -9.31
C TYR A 33 -13.45 2.48 -9.50
N PHE A 34 -12.94 1.33 -9.04
CA PHE A 34 -11.54 0.97 -9.27
C PHE A 34 -11.23 0.82 -10.77
N LEU A 35 -12.12 0.20 -11.55
CA LEU A 35 -11.96 0.08 -13.00
C LEU A 35 -11.96 1.46 -13.67
N GLU A 36 -12.87 2.34 -13.27
CA GLU A 36 -12.97 3.70 -13.78
C GLU A 36 -11.72 4.53 -13.47
N PHE A 37 -11.30 4.56 -12.20
CA PHE A 37 -10.10 5.29 -11.80
C PHE A 37 -8.85 4.76 -12.51
N LEU A 38 -8.65 3.44 -12.55
CA LEU A 38 -7.46 2.85 -13.17
C LEU A 38 -7.44 3.09 -14.69
N GLN A 39 -8.59 3.03 -15.37
CA GLN A 39 -8.68 3.38 -16.79
C GLN A 39 -8.36 4.85 -17.03
N TRP A 40 -8.95 5.74 -16.23
CA TRP A 40 -8.63 7.17 -16.30
C TRP A 40 -7.13 7.42 -16.06
N TYR A 41 -6.54 6.78 -15.04
CA TYR A 41 -5.14 6.97 -14.70
C TYR A 41 -4.20 6.47 -15.82
N TYR A 42 -4.40 5.24 -16.29
CA TYR A 42 -3.53 4.64 -17.30
C TYR A 42 -3.74 5.17 -18.73
N THR A 43 -4.75 6.01 -18.97
CA THR A 43 -4.83 6.77 -20.23
C THR A 43 -3.97 8.05 -20.20
N GLN A 44 -3.48 8.46 -19.03
CA GLN A 44 -2.67 9.67 -18.84
C GLN A 44 -1.23 9.38 -18.40
N TYR A 45 -1.00 8.25 -17.72
CA TYR A 45 0.29 7.86 -17.15
C TYR A 45 0.65 6.43 -17.56
N GLU A 46 1.93 6.19 -17.83
CA GLU A 46 2.42 4.86 -18.20
C GLU A 46 2.55 3.92 -16.99
N SER A 47 2.79 4.48 -15.80
CA SER A 47 3.05 3.72 -14.58
C SER A 47 2.32 4.32 -13.39
N LEU A 48 1.73 3.46 -12.56
CA LEU A 48 1.18 3.86 -11.27
C LEU A 48 2.27 4.37 -10.30
N GLU A 49 3.55 4.14 -10.58
CA GLU A 49 4.67 4.72 -9.84
C GLU A 49 4.56 6.24 -9.74
N ASP A 50 4.13 6.90 -10.82
CA ASP A 50 4.07 8.35 -10.90
C ASP A 50 3.05 8.96 -9.92
N ALA A 51 2.10 8.16 -9.41
CA ALA A 51 1.16 8.57 -8.37
C ALA A 51 1.79 8.70 -6.98
N PHE A 52 3.03 8.22 -6.80
CA PHE A 52 3.72 8.15 -5.52
C PHE A 52 5.03 8.97 -5.49
N VAL A 53 5.31 9.79 -6.51
CA VAL A 53 6.56 10.56 -6.66
C VAL A 53 6.32 12.05 -6.42
N GLY A 54 7.35 12.79 -5.97
CA GLY A 54 7.33 14.25 -5.89
C GLY A 54 6.79 14.83 -4.57
N HIS A 55 6.75 14.02 -3.51
CA HIS A 55 6.28 14.43 -2.19
C HIS A 55 7.41 14.39 -1.15
N GLN A 56 7.25 15.15 -0.06
CA GLN A 56 8.27 15.31 0.98
C GLN A 56 8.55 14.00 1.74
N ASP A 57 7.51 13.23 2.03
CA ASP A 57 7.59 12.01 2.82
C ASP A 57 6.49 11.00 2.42
N MET A 58 6.57 9.78 2.95
CA MET A 58 5.58 8.76 2.59
C MET A 58 4.18 9.09 3.12
N LYS A 59 4.07 9.88 4.19
CA LYS A 59 2.77 10.30 4.74
C LYS A 59 2.00 11.19 3.77
N SER A 60 2.69 12.22 3.27
CA SER A 60 2.19 13.12 2.23
C SER A 60 1.93 12.36 0.94
N THR A 61 2.84 11.46 0.54
CA THR A 61 2.67 10.57 -0.62
C THR A 61 1.35 9.79 -0.58
N LEU A 62 1.11 9.02 0.49
CA LEU A 62 -0.09 8.21 0.62
C LEU A 62 -1.37 9.05 0.76
N SER A 63 -1.28 10.24 1.36
CA SER A 63 -2.40 11.16 1.47
C SER A 63 -2.77 11.76 0.11
N THR A 64 -1.78 12.18 -0.67
CA THR A 64 -1.99 12.70 -2.03
C THR A 64 -2.53 11.62 -2.94
N PHE A 65 -1.95 10.41 -2.92
CA PHE A 65 -2.45 9.28 -3.69
C PHE A 65 -3.92 8.98 -3.36
N HIS A 66 -4.29 8.95 -2.07
CA HIS A 66 -5.68 8.75 -1.67
C HIS A 66 -6.61 9.83 -2.25
N ASN A 67 -6.20 11.09 -2.19
CA ASN A 67 -7.01 12.20 -2.71
C ASN A 67 -7.15 12.14 -4.24
N GLN A 68 -6.06 11.83 -4.95
CA GLN A 68 -6.09 11.60 -6.40
C GLN A 68 -6.99 10.42 -6.76
N PHE A 69 -6.84 9.30 -6.05
CA PHE A 69 -7.64 8.09 -6.28
C PHE A 69 -9.15 8.35 -6.17
N PHE A 70 -9.57 9.30 -5.34
CA PHE A 70 -10.97 9.65 -5.12
C PHE A 70 -11.39 11.02 -5.67
N HIS A 71 -10.67 11.58 -6.65
CA HIS A 71 -10.97 12.90 -7.18
C HIS A 71 -12.10 12.92 -8.22
N LEU A 72 -12.44 11.77 -8.80
CA LEU A 72 -13.48 11.69 -9.85
C LEU A 72 -14.84 12.02 -9.23
N GLU A 73 -15.67 12.75 -9.96
CA GLU A 73 -16.94 13.32 -9.47
C GLU A 73 -17.83 12.30 -8.75
N ASN A 74 -17.91 11.08 -9.29
CA ASN A 74 -18.79 10.02 -8.79
C ASN A 74 -18.11 9.04 -7.81
N ALA A 75 -17.00 9.44 -7.16
CA ALA A 75 -16.28 8.62 -6.20
C ALA A 75 -17.17 8.17 -5.01
N PRO A 76 -17.54 6.88 -4.90
CA PRO A 76 -18.49 6.46 -3.88
C PRO A 76 -17.89 6.56 -2.48
N THR A 77 -18.60 7.21 -1.55
CA THR A 77 -18.15 7.38 -0.15
C THR A 77 -17.77 6.06 0.52
N ARG A 78 -18.53 4.98 0.24
CA ARG A 78 -18.25 3.64 0.79
C ARG A 78 -16.91 3.08 0.33
N THR A 79 -16.46 3.44 -0.86
CA THR A 79 -15.28 2.87 -1.53
C THR A 79 -14.00 3.46 -0.96
N ARG A 80 -14.07 4.67 -0.38
CA ARG A 80 -12.97 5.37 0.29
C ARG A 80 -12.28 4.56 1.39
N LYS A 81 -12.94 3.55 1.96
CA LYS A 81 -12.32 2.65 2.97
C LYS A 81 -11.34 1.64 2.36
N HIS A 82 -11.34 1.45 1.05
CA HIS A 82 -10.53 0.42 0.37
C HIS A 82 -9.13 0.89 -0.03
N VAL A 83 -8.91 2.20 -0.14
CA VAL A 83 -7.57 2.79 -0.25
C VAL A 83 -7.31 3.57 1.03
N SER A 84 -6.48 3.03 1.91
CA SER A 84 -6.16 3.64 3.21
C SER A 84 -5.38 4.95 3.06
N THR A 85 -5.53 5.86 4.03
CA THR A 85 -4.76 7.11 4.09
C THR A 85 -4.29 7.40 5.52
N PRO A 86 -3.05 7.88 5.70
CA PRO A 86 -2.55 8.24 7.02
C PRO A 86 -3.24 9.49 7.59
N ALA A 87 -3.90 10.31 6.76
CA ALA A 87 -4.74 11.42 7.21
C ALA A 87 -5.90 10.98 8.13
N ARG A 88 -6.30 9.70 8.05
CA ARG A 88 -7.30 9.07 8.93
C ARG A 88 -6.67 8.18 10.01
N ASN A 89 -5.38 8.37 10.30
CA ASN A 89 -4.58 7.55 11.20
C ASN A 89 -4.55 6.05 10.84
N SER A 90 -4.80 5.66 9.59
CA SER A 90 -4.61 4.27 9.18
C SER A 90 -3.12 3.93 9.14
N SER A 91 -2.74 2.72 9.58
CA SER A 91 -1.37 2.21 9.37
C SER A 91 -1.00 2.03 7.90
N CYS A 92 -1.98 2.11 6.99
CA CYS A 92 -1.79 1.96 5.55
C CYS A 92 -1.07 0.67 5.13
N LYS A 93 -1.18 -0.39 5.95
CA LYS A 93 -0.44 -1.65 5.80
C LYS A 93 -0.43 -2.20 4.37
N ARG A 94 -1.57 -2.17 3.67
CA ARG A 94 -1.67 -2.69 2.30
C ARG A 94 -0.87 -1.86 1.29
N LEU A 95 -0.92 -0.53 1.40
CA LEU A 95 -0.13 0.35 0.54
C LEU A 95 1.35 0.26 0.87
N ASN A 96 1.72 0.20 2.16
CA ASN A 96 3.11 -0.01 2.56
C ASN A 96 3.66 -1.35 2.04
N MET A 97 2.89 -2.44 2.08
CA MET A 97 3.27 -3.73 1.48
C MET A 97 3.46 -3.60 -0.04
N PHE A 98 2.49 -2.99 -0.71
CA PHE A 98 2.54 -2.82 -2.16
C PHE A 98 3.77 -2.02 -2.57
N LEU A 99 4.02 -0.89 -1.93
CA LEU A 99 5.21 -0.07 -2.17
C LEU A 99 6.51 -0.82 -1.88
N ARG A 100 6.55 -1.62 -0.80
CA ARG A 100 7.72 -2.47 -0.52
C ARG A 100 8.02 -3.40 -1.70
N TRP A 101 7.02 -4.14 -2.18
CA TRP A 101 7.20 -5.04 -3.31
C TRP A 101 7.59 -4.33 -4.60
N MET A 102 6.98 -3.17 -4.87
CA MET A 102 7.25 -2.44 -6.11
C MET A 102 8.62 -1.75 -6.11
N VAL A 103 9.07 -1.23 -4.96
CA VAL A 103 10.28 -0.38 -4.86
C VAL A 103 11.52 -1.16 -4.43
N ARG A 104 11.44 -2.03 -3.42
CA ARG A 104 12.60 -2.84 -2.98
C ARG A 104 12.89 -3.94 -3.98
N SER A 105 14.16 -4.30 -4.08
CA SER A 105 14.63 -5.47 -4.79
C SER A 105 15.46 -6.29 -3.82
N ASP A 106 15.07 -7.54 -3.58
CA ASP A 106 15.71 -8.42 -2.60
C ASP A 106 16.60 -9.49 -3.25
N GLY A 107 16.60 -9.61 -4.58
CA GLY A 107 17.31 -10.67 -5.31
C GLY A 107 16.73 -12.08 -5.12
N HIS A 108 15.64 -12.22 -4.37
CA HIS A 108 14.99 -13.50 -4.02
C HIS A 108 13.59 -13.65 -4.63
N GLY A 109 13.07 -12.58 -5.25
CA GLY A 109 11.83 -12.60 -6.02
C GLY A 109 10.57 -12.32 -5.21
N VAL A 110 10.68 -11.97 -3.93
CA VAL A 110 9.54 -11.52 -3.12
C VAL A 110 9.27 -10.04 -3.37
N ASP A 111 10.32 -9.21 -3.34
CA ASP A 111 10.23 -7.80 -3.71
C ASP A 111 10.67 -7.60 -5.19
N PHE A 112 9.73 -7.18 -6.04
CA PHE A 112 9.91 -7.09 -7.50
C PHE A 112 10.90 -6.00 -7.93
N GLY A 113 10.90 -4.87 -7.23
CA GLY A 113 11.81 -3.75 -7.50
C GLY A 113 11.61 -3.12 -8.88
N LEU A 114 10.39 -3.10 -9.40
CA LEU A 114 10.06 -2.51 -10.71
C LEU A 114 10.11 -0.98 -10.70
N TRP A 115 9.85 -0.35 -9.56
CA TRP A 115 9.80 1.10 -9.38
C TRP A 115 11.17 1.62 -8.90
N LYS A 116 11.67 2.66 -9.56
CA LYS A 116 13.04 3.20 -9.40
C LYS A 116 13.11 4.67 -8.99
N LYS A 117 11.99 5.40 -9.08
CA LYS A 117 11.88 6.83 -8.76
C LYS A 117 11.69 7.08 -7.25
N ILE A 118 11.29 6.06 -6.49
CA ILE A 118 11.09 6.13 -5.04
C ILE A 118 12.29 5.48 -4.34
N PRO A 119 13.01 6.19 -3.45
CA PRO A 119 14.11 5.59 -2.71
C PRO A 119 13.60 4.64 -1.61
N THR A 120 14.27 3.51 -1.42
CA THR A 120 13.94 2.51 -0.39
C THR A 120 13.92 3.08 1.03
N SER A 121 14.76 4.08 1.30
CA SER A 121 14.86 4.79 2.59
C SER A 121 13.59 5.56 2.97
N MET A 122 12.73 5.86 1.99
CA MET A 122 11.44 6.54 2.18
C MET A 122 10.31 5.57 2.54
N LEU A 123 10.51 4.26 2.33
CA LEU A 123 9.47 3.27 2.60
C LEU A 123 9.16 3.17 4.10
N MET A 124 7.92 2.78 4.38
CA MET A 124 7.40 2.63 5.73
C MET A 124 7.00 1.18 5.99
N ILE A 125 7.23 0.70 7.22
CA ILE A 125 7.00 -0.71 7.56
C ILE A 125 5.52 -1.08 7.38
N PRO A 126 5.19 -2.22 6.74
CA PRO A 126 3.82 -2.69 6.65
C PRO A 126 3.36 -3.35 7.96
N LEU A 127 2.96 -2.52 8.92
CA LEU A 127 2.59 -2.96 10.26
C LEU A 127 1.31 -3.83 10.28
N ASP A 128 1.48 -5.15 10.39
CA ASP A 128 0.41 -6.11 10.68
C ASP A 128 0.47 -6.66 12.11
N VAL A 129 -0.45 -7.58 12.43
CA VAL A 129 -0.58 -8.17 13.77
C VAL A 129 0.68 -8.92 14.23
N HIS A 130 1.40 -9.59 13.32
CA HIS A 130 2.58 -10.39 13.65
C HIS A 130 3.79 -9.48 13.81
N VAL A 131 3.99 -8.57 12.84
CA VAL A 131 5.06 -7.56 12.88
C VAL A 131 4.94 -6.71 14.15
N GLU A 132 3.73 -6.25 14.48
CA GLU A 132 3.47 -5.49 15.69
C GLU A 132 3.83 -6.27 16.95
N ARG A 133 3.37 -7.52 17.07
CA ARG A 133 3.59 -8.34 18.27
C ARG A 133 5.08 -8.54 18.53
N VAL A 134 5.82 -8.94 17.50
CA VAL A 134 7.27 -9.17 17.59
C VAL A 134 8.01 -7.86 17.87
N ALA A 135 7.67 -6.78 17.18
CA ALA A 135 8.28 -5.47 17.42
C ALA A 135 8.11 -5.00 18.87
N ARG A 136 6.96 -5.27 19.51
CA ARG A 136 6.74 -4.98 20.93
C ARG A 136 7.59 -5.84 21.84
N GLN A 137 7.64 -7.15 21.59
CA GLN A 137 8.47 -8.09 22.38
C GLN A 137 9.96 -7.70 22.32
N LEU A 138 10.42 -7.20 21.18
CA LEU A 138 11.79 -6.71 20.96
C LEU A 138 12.04 -5.28 21.47
N GLY A 139 11.04 -4.60 22.05
CA GLY A 139 11.19 -3.21 22.52
C GLY A 139 11.33 -2.17 21.39
N LEU A 140 10.96 -2.52 20.16
CA LEU A 140 11.03 -1.64 18.99
C LEU A 140 9.77 -0.78 18.79
N LEU A 141 8.67 -1.10 19.48
CA LEU A 141 7.39 -0.41 19.39
C LEU A 141 6.70 -0.32 20.75
N GLU A 142 6.49 0.88 21.25
CA GLU A 142 5.82 1.17 22.52
C GLU A 142 4.35 1.57 22.32
N ARG A 143 4.05 2.38 21.28
CA ARG A 143 2.69 2.89 21.06
C ARG A 143 1.68 1.75 20.94
N LYS A 144 0.66 1.73 21.81
CA LYS A 144 -0.33 0.64 21.88
C LYS A 144 -1.29 0.57 20.68
N GLN A 145 -1.59 1.70 20.04
CA GLN A 145 -2.52 1.75 18.91
C GLN A 145 -1.83 1.32 17.61
N ARG A 146 -2.49 0.47 16.82
CA ARG A 146 -2.05 0.13 15.46
C ARG A 146 -2.53 1.18 14.46
N ASP A 147 -1.82 2.30 14.41
CA ASP A 147 -2.12 3.42 13.53
C ASP A 147 -0.85 3.95 12.82
N TRP A 148 -1.00 5.04 12.07
CA TRP A 148 0.11 5.64 11.35
C TRP A 148 1.29 6.04 12.25
N LYS A 149 1.03 6.49 13.48
CA LYS A 149 2.11 6.90 14.40
C LYS A 149 2.93 5.70 14.86
N ALA A 150 2.30 4.52 15.00
CA ALA A 150 3.04 3.28 15.29
C ALA A 150 3.92 2.85 14.12
N VAL A 151 3.46 3.08 12.88
CA VAL A 151 4.28 2.87 11.67
C VAL A 151 5.46 3.84 11.64
N GLU A 152 5.25 5.13 11.95
CA GLU A 152 6.31 6.14 12.06
C GLU A 152 7.34 5.74 13.13
N GLU A 153 6.89 5.38 14.33
CA GLU A 153 7.74 4.96 15.45
C GLU A 153 8.58 3.73 15.12
N LEU A 154 7.93 2.64 14.67
CA LEU A 154 8.64 1.41 14.35
C LEU A 154 9.63 1.63 13.21
N THR A 155 9.22 2.33 12.13
CA THR A 155 10.12 2.61 11.01
C THR A 155 11.30 3.47 11.45
N ALA A 156 11.09 4.46 12.33
CA ALA A 156 12.17 5.28 12.87
C ALA A 156 13.16 4.45 13.70
N ASN A 157 12.70 3.48 14.48
CA ASN A 157 13.57 2.56 15.20
C ASN A 157 14.32 1.61 14.25
N LEU A 158 13.66 1.09 13.23
CA LEU A 158 14.30 0.24 12.22
C LEU A 158 15.37 0.99 11.41
N ARG A 159 15.14 2.29 11.15
CA ARG A 159 16.10 3.19 10.48
C ARG A 159 17.40 3.36 11.24
N LYS A 160 17.42 3.12 12.56
CA LYS A 160 18.66 3.13 13.36
C LYS A 160 19.58 1.95 13.02
N PHE A 161 19.04 0.84 12.51
CA PHE A 161 19.82 -0.33 12.10
C PHE A 161 20.24 -0.24 10.63
N ASP A 162 19.33 0.21 9.76
CA ASP A 162 19.65 0.48 8.35
C ASP A 162 18.85 1.71 7.84
N PRO A 163 19.50 2.85 7.63
CA PRO A 163 18.83 4.04 7.11
C PRO A 163 18.54 3.99 5.61
N ALA A 164 19.26 3.16 4.84
CA ALA A 164 19.08 3.03 3.40
C ALA A 164 17.91 2.11 3.05
N ASP A 165 17.64 1.10 3.89
CA ASP A 165 16.53 0.17 3.73
C ASP A 165 15.89 -0.22 5.08
N PRO A 166 15.11 0.68 5.70
CA PRO A 166 14.52 0.44 7.01
C PRO A 166 13.41 -0.63 7.00
N VAL A 167 12.86 -1.00 5.84
CA VAL A 167 11.73 -1.93 5.77
C VAL A 167 12.14 -3.37 5.42
N LYS A 168 13.44 -3.63 5.19
CA LYS A 168 13.96 -5.00 5.01
C LYS A 168 13.68 -5.95 6.17
N TYR A 169 13.54 -5.38 7.37
CA TYR A 169 13.25 -6.14 8.59
C TYR A 169 11.83 -6.69 8.65
N ASP A 170 10.92 -6.27 7.75
CA ASP A 170 9.57 -6.81 7.71
C ASP A 170 9.55 -8.33 7.61
N PHE A 171 10.37 -8.89 6.72
CA PHE A 171 10.41 -10.33 6.51
C PHE A 171 10.80 -11.09 7.78
N ALA A 172 11.81 -10.58 8.52
CA ALA A 172 12.24 -11.18 9.78
C ALA A 172 11.18 -11.03 10.88
N LEU A 173 10.62 -9.83 11.06
CA LEU A 173 9.58 -9.56 12.06
C LEU A 173 8.32 -10.39 11.81
N TYR A 174 7.92 -10.52 10.55
CA TYR A 174 6.79 -11.35 10.15
C TYR A 174 7.09 -12.84 10.34
N GLY A 175 8.25 -13.32 9.88
CA GLY A 175 8.68 -14.72 9.99
C GLY A 175 8.69 -15.23 11.43
N MET A 176 9.34 -14.49 12.34
CA MET A 176 9.33 -14.80 13.78
C MET A 176 7.91 -14.88 14.34
N GLY A 177 7.04 -13.96 13.91
CA GLY A 177 5.65 -13.91 14.36
C GLY A 177 4.77 -15.05 13.87
N VAL A 178 5.09 -15.66 12.72
CA VAL A 178 4.37 -16.83 12.18
C VAL A 178 4.92 -18.13 12.75
N LEU A 179 6.25 -18.24 12.88
CA LEU A 179 6.93 -19.43 13.36
C LEU A 179 6.80 -19.63 14.88
N GLY A 180 6.35 -18.60 15.62
CA GLY A 180 6.26 -18.65 17.07
C GLY A 180 7.63 -18.60 17.76
N GLU A 181 8.65 -18.15 17.03
CA GLU A 181 9.97 -17.86 17.55
C GLU A 181 9.89 -16.50 18.27
N LEU A 182 9.35 -16.50 19.51
CA LEU A 182 9.43 -15.50 20.60
C LEU A 182 8.27 -15.62 21.60
#